data_AF-A0A1I4SUZ7-F1
#
_entry.id   AF-A0A1I4SUZ7-F1
#
_cell.length_a   1.000
_cell.length_b   1.000
_cell.length_c   1.000
_cell.angle_alpha   90.00
_cell.angle_beta   90.00
_cell.angle_gamma   90.00
#
_symmetry.space_group_name_H-M   'P 1'
#
loop_
_entity.id
_entity.type
_entity.pdbx_description
1 polymer ?
#
loop_
_entity_poly.entity_id
_entity_poly.type
_entity_poly.pdbx_seq_one_letter_code
_entity_poly.pdbx_strand_id
1 'polypeptide(L)'
;MLNWIKRRLGNNDLQWEGPVVPEPRVQCPCCDYISLAERGSYQICPVCFWEDDGQDVDELDAPSGPNHGLTLRQGRRNFHDFGAYESDMAKYVLLPEQRSRFRLQERQL
;
A
#
# COMPACT_ATOMS: atom_id res chain seq x y z
N MET A 1 -13.10 -3.81 -12.21
CA MET A 1 -12.12 -3.55 -13.29
C MET A 1 -11.46 -2.21 -12.96
N LEU A 2 -10.27 -2.24 -12.34
CA LEU A 2 -9.52 -1.04 -11.93
C LEU A 2 -9.11 -0.26 -13.19
N ASN A 3 -9.81 0.84 -13.49
CA ASN A 3 -9.68 1.58 -14.75
C ASN A 3 -8.52 2.59 -14.77
N TRP A 4 -7.49 2.35 -13.96
CA TRP A 4 -6.39 3.30 -13.69
C TRP A 4 -5.11 2.98 -14.46
N ILE A 5 -5.09 1.90 -15.24
CA ILE A 5 -3.91 1.46 -16.00
C ILE A 5 -4.18 1.72 -17.47
N LYS A 6 -3.74 2.88 -17.97
CA LYS A 6 -3.20 3.11 -19.32
C LYS A 6 -3.03 4.60 -19.58
N ARG A 7 -1.77 5.06 -19.62
CA ARG A 7 -1.23 5.83 -20.76
C ARG A 7 0.29 5.92 -20.64
N ARG A 8 0.98 5.33 -21.61
CA ARG A 8 2.40 5.59 -21.89
C ARG A 8 2.41 6.86 -22.74
N LEU A 9 2.86 7.98 -22.20
CA LEU A 9 3.27 9.13 -22.99
C LEU A 9 4.70 9.47 -22.64
N GLY A 10 5.51 9.65 -23.68
CA GLY A 10 6.93 9.88 -23.58
C GLY A 10 7.29 11.20 -22.91
N ASN A 11 8.57 11.27 -22.54
CA ASN A 11 9.31 12.37 -21.92
C ASN A 11 9.19 12.50 -20.39
N ASN A 12 10.01 11.68 -19.73
CA ASN A 12 10.91 11.99 -18.60
C ASN A 12 10.44 12.73 -17.34
N ASP A 13 9.14 12.89 -17.10
CA ASP A 13 8.60 13.17 -15.77
C ASP A 13 7.60 12.06 -15.39
N LEU A 14 7.98 11.18 -14.46
CA LEU A 14 7.14 10.09 -13.95
C LEU A 14 5.96 10.65 -13.12
N GLN A 15 4.93 11.17 -13.80
CA GLN A 15 3.63 11.44 -13.18
C GLN A 15 2.93 10.11 -12.88
N TRP A 16 3.02 9.70 -11.62
CA TRP A 16 2.20 8.62 -11.08
C TRP A 16 0.76 9.11 -10.91
N GLU A 17 -0.14 8.64 -11.77
CA GLU A 17 -1.60 8.85 -11.72
C GLU A 17 -2.30 7.86 -10.76
N GLY A 18 -1.61 7.35 -9.75
CA GLY A 18 -2.25 6.43 -8.80
C GLY A 18 -3.16 7.14 -7.81
N PRO A 19 -3.71 6.40 -6.83
CA PRO A 19 -4.73 6.93 -5.94
C PRO A 19 -4.22 8.18 -5.23
N VAL A 20 -4.88 9.31 -5.50
CA VAL A 20 -4.68 10.55 -4.76
C VAL A 20 -5.21 10.29 -3.36
N VAL A 21 -4.30 10.26 -2.38
CA VAL A 21 -4.66 10.17 -0.97
C VAL A 21 -4.82 11.59 -0.45
N PRO A 22 -6.04 12.11 -0.24
CA PRO A 22 -6.21 13.41 0.37
C PRO A 22 -5.71 13.32 1.81
N GLU A 23 -4.60 14.02 2.10
CA GLU A 23 -3.98 14.15 3.42
C GLU A 23 -3.66 12.82 4.12
N PRO A 24 -2.54 12.16 3.73
CA PRO A 24 -2.07 10.95 4.39
C PRO A 24 -1.76 11.24 5.86
N ARG A 25 -2.48 10.59 6.77
CA ARG A 25 -2.35 10.78 8.22
C ARG A 25 -2.46 9.49 9.03
N VAL A 26 -2.97 8.43 8.40
CA VAL A 26 -3.09 7.09 8.99
C VAL A 26 -1.97 6.20 8.47
N GLN A 27 -1.37 5.46 9.39
CA GLN A 27 -0.31 4.52 9.11
C GLN A 27 -0.88 3.24 8.50
N CYS A 28 -0.38 2.82 7.34
CA CYS A 28 -0.72 1.53 6.76
C CYS A 28 -0.27 0.40 7.72
N PRO A 29 -1.13 -0.60 8.04
CA PRO A 29 -0.78 -1.70 8.93
C PRO A 29 0.22 -2.67 8.28
N CYS A 30 0.29 -2.68 6.94
CA CYS A 30 1.17 -3.56 6.16
C CYS A 30 2.58 -2.99 5.93
N CYS A 31 2.75 -1.69 5.66
CA CYS A 31 4.06 -1.16 5.21
C CYS A 31 4.65 -0.06 6.09
N ASP A 32 3.98 0.32 7.17
CA ASP A 32 4.41 1.34 8.13
C ASP A 32 4.54 2.78 7.60
N TYR A 33 4.23 3.02 6.32
CA TYR A 33 4.09 4.38 5.78
C TYR A 33 2.77 5.01 6.23
N ILE A 34 2.82 6.31 6.55
CA ILE A 34 1.65 7.16 6.70
C ILE A 34 1.11 7.47 5.31
N SER A 35 0.26 6.58 4.79
CA SER A 35 -0.15 6.57 3.38
C SER A 35 -1.67 6.45 3.20
N LEU A 36 -2.44 6.46 4.28
CA LEU A 36 -3.89 6.36 4.28
C LEU A 36 -4.50 7.65 4.83
N ALA A 37 -5.67 8.04 4.32
CA ALA A 37 -6.42 9.19 4.81
C ALA A 37 -7.21 8.84 6.08
N GLU A 38 -7.75 7.63 6.17
CA GLU A 38 -8.59 7.14 7.26
C GLU A 38 -8.48 5.61 7.39
N ARG A 39 -8.57 5.08 8.63
CA ARG A 39 -8.57 3.64 8.93
C ARG A 39 -9.92 3.01 8.58
N GLY A 40 -9.91 1.81 8.01
CA GLY A 40 -11.10 1.01 7.73
C GLY A 40 -11.97 1.57 6.60
N SER A 41 -11.38 2.43 5.75
CA SER A 41 -12.08 3.12 4.66
C SER A 41 -12.02 2.38 3.33
N TYR A 42 -11.48 1.14 3.30
CA TYR A 42 -11.21 0.36 2.09
C TYR A 42 -10.26 1.07 1.12
N GLN A 43 -9.45 1.99 1.63
CA GLN A 43 -8.45 2.67 0.83
C GLN A 43 -7.28 1.71 0.51
N ILE A 44 -6.88 1.67 -0.75
CA ILE A 44 -5.69 0.94 -1.19
C ILE A 44 -4.45 1.79 -0.89
N CYS A 45 -3.51 1.22 -0.13
CA CYS A 45 -2.23 1.84 0.16
C CYS A 45 -1.39 1.98 -1.13
N PRO A 46 -0.99 3.19 -1.56
CA PRO A 46 -0.19 3.36 -2.78
C PRO A 46 1.25 2.83 -2.64
N VAL A 47 1.71 2.54 -1.42
CA VAL A 47 3.08 2.08 -1.15
C VAL A 47 3.21 0.57 -1.23
N CYS A 48 2.23 -0.18 -0.73
CA CYS A 48 2.29 -1.64 -0.68
C CYS A 48 1.10 -2.34 -1.33
N PHE A 49 0.09 -1.61 -1.78
CA PHE A 49 -1.16 -2.09 -2.38
C PHE A 49 -2.16 -2.76 -1.41
N TRP A 50 -1.90 -2.81 -0.10
CA TRP A 50 -2.84 -3.36 0.88
C TRP A 50 -4.13 -2.52 0.91
N GLU A 51 -5.29 -3.17 0.78
CA GLU A 51 -6.61 -2.55 0.93
C GLU A 51 -6.99 -2.55 2.42
N ASP A 52 -7.28 -1.36 2.95
CA ASP A 52 -7.52 -1.17 4.37
C ASP A 52 -8.93 -1.58 4.81
N ASP A 53 -9.06 -2.82 5.27
CA ASP A 53 -10.31 -3.42 5.78
C ASP A 53 -10.56 -3.20 7.28
N GLY A 54 -9.70 -2.42 7.94
CA GLY A 54 -9.82 -2.09 9.36
C GLY A 54 -8.94 -2.93 10.28
N GLN A 55 -8.33 -4.02 9.80
CA GLN A 55 -7.38 -4.81 10.58
C GLN A 55 -6.14 -3.98 10.94
N ASP A 56 -5.60 -4.17 12.14
CA ASP A 56 -4.37 -3.52 12.58
C ASP A 56 -3.40 -4.52 13.25
N VAL A 57 -2.30 -4.02 13.80
CA VAL A 57 -1.17 -4.84 14.30
C VAL A 57 -1.47 -5.72 15.51
N ASP A 58 -2.64 -5.60 16.11
CA ASP A 58 -3.17 -6.52 17.13
C ASP A 58 -3.84 -7.77 16.54
N GLU A 59 -4.10 -7.77 15.23
CA GLU A 59 -4.77 -8.86 14.50
C GLU A 59 -3.86 -9.47 13.40
N LEU A 60 -2.54 -9.52 13.63
CA LEU A 60 -1.54 -9.88 12.62
C LEU A 60 -1.79 -11.17 11.83
N ASP A 61 -2.44 -12.16 12.45
CA ASP A 61 -2.67 -13.48 11.91
C ASP A 61 -4.14 -13.72 11.49
N ALA A 62 -5.00 -12.69 11.58
CA ALA A 62 -6.34 -12.73 11.02
C ALA A 62 -6.28 -12.67 9.49
N PRO A 63 -7.09 -13.45 8.76
CA PRO A 63 -7.14 -13.38 7.30
C PRO A 63 -7.90 -12.13 6.86
N SER A 64 -7.37 -11.42 5.87
CA SER A 64 -8.06 -10.28 5.25
C SER A 64 -8.85 -10.70 4.02
N GLY A 65 -10.14 -10.35 4.00
CA GLY A 65 -11.03 -10.61 2.86
C GLY A 65 -10.55 -9.96 1.55
N PRO A 66 -10.40 -8.62 1.49
CA PRO A 66 -9.99 -7.94 0.27
C PRO A 66 -8.54 -8.22 -0.15
N ASN A 67 -7.66 -8.60 0.79
CA ASN A 67 -6.26 -8.90 0.49
C ASN A 67 -6.02 -10.40 0.23
N HIS A 68 -6.94 -11.04 -0.50
CA HIS A 68 -6.85 -12.44 -0.98
C HIS A 68 -6.67 -13.49 0.13
N GLY A 69 -7.17 -13.23 1.33
CA GLY A 69 -7.03 -14.13 2.48
C GLY A 69 -5.66 -14.09 3.15
N LEU A 70 -4.76 -13.21 2.71
CA LEU A 70 -3.47 -13.01 3.37
C LEU A 70 -3.67 -12.39 4.76
N THR A 71 -2.79 -12.74 5.68
CA THR A 71 -2.71 -12.09 6.99
C THR A 71 -1.82 -10.85 6.92
N LEU A 72 -1.98 -9.91 7.84
CA LEU A 72 -1.07 -8.76 7.94
C LEU A 72 0.38 -9.20 8.14
N ARG A 73 0.65 -10.26 8.91
CA ARG A 73 1.99 -10.82 9.06
C ARG A 73 2.58 -11.23 7.71
N GLN A 74 1.79 -11.88 6.84
CA GLN A 74 2.24 -12.27 5.51
C GLN A 74 2.41 -11.06 4.59
N GLY A 75 1.47 -10.11 4.60
CA GLY A 75 1.57 -8.87 3.83
C GLY A 75 2.82 -8.05 4.19
N ARG A 76 3.13 -7.91 5.48
CA ARG A 76 4.34 -7.23 5.97
C ARG A 76 5.63 -7.90 5.47
N ARG A 77 5.71 -9.22 5.55
CA ARG A 77 6.85 -10.00 5.03
C ARG A 77 6.99 -9.81 3.51
N ASN A 78 5.89 -9.94 2.78
CA ASN A 78 5.87 -9.76 1.33
C ASN A 78 6.28 -8.33 0.95
N PHE A 79 5.87 -7.30 1.70
CA PHE A 79 6.29 -5.92 1.44
C PHE A 79 7.80 -5.75 1.61
N HIS A 80 8.40 -6.39 2.60
CA HIS A 80 9.86 -6.39 2.76
C HIS A 80 10.56 -7.07 1.57
N ASP A 81 10.03 -8.19 1.08
CA ASP A 81 10.69 -9.01 0.05
C ASP A 81 10.44 -8.51 -1.38
N PHE A 82 9.24 -7.97 -1.66
CA PHE A 82 8.79 -7.60 -3.01
C PHE A 82 8.48 -6.12 -3.17
N GLY A 83 8.44 -5.35 -2.08
CA GLY A 83 8.00 -3.97 -2.09
C GLY A 83 6.48 -3.79 -2.23
N ALA A 84 5.69 -4.86 -2.16
CA ALA A 84 4.22 -4.88 -2.17
C ALA A 84 3.69 -6.04 -1.31
N TYR A 85 2.43 -6.02 -0.89
CA TYR A 85 1.87 -7.10 -0.05
C TYR A 85 1.75 -8.44 -0.80
N GLU A 86 1.81 -8.41 -2.13
CA GLU A 86 1.85 -9.57 -3.02
C GLU A 86 2.72 -9.22 -4.24
N SER A 87 3.54 -10.17 -4.71
CA SER A 87 4.53 -9.91 -5.78
C SER A 87 3.91 -9.33 -7.05
N ASP A 88 2.73 -9.83 -7.43
CA ASP A 88 2.04 -9.43 -8.67
C ASP A 88 1.49 -8.00 -8.62
N MET A 89 1.39 -7.43 -7.41
CA MET A 89 0.92 -6.06 -7.16
C MET A 89 2.05 -5.03 -7.18
N ALA A 90 3.32 -5.46 -7.24
CA ALA A 90 4.48 -4.56 -7.30
C ALA A 90 4.44 -3.58 -8.50
N LYS A 91 3.72 -3.94 -9.58
CA LYS A 91 3.50 -3.08 -10.75
C LYS A 91 2.49 -1.94 -10.52
N TYR A 92 1.79 -1.94 -9.39
CA TYR A 92 0.77 -0.94 -9.03
C TYR A 92 1.15 -0.10 -7.80
N VAL A 93 2.33 -0.30 -7.23
CA VAL A 93 2.83 0.53 -6.13
C VAL A 93 3.75 1.63 -6.63
N LEU A 94 3.98 2.62 -5.79
CA LEU A 94 5.01 3.62 -6.01
C LEU A 94 6.40 3.01 -6.15
N LEU A 95 7.16 3.55 -7.10
CA LEU A 95 8.60 3.32 -7.20
C LEU A 95 9.29 3.75 -5.89
N PRO A 96 10.39 3.09 -5.47
CA PRO A 96 11.09 3.42 -4.23
C PRO A 96 11.37 4.92 -4.06
N GLU A 97 11.78 5.60 -5.13
CA GLU A 97 12.13 7.02 -5.12
C GLU A 97 10.90 7.91 -4.83
N GLN A 98 9.72 7.46 -5.24
CA GLN A 98 8.45 8.16 -5.05
C GLN A 98 7.90 8.01 -3.63
N ARG A 99 8.32 7.00 -2.85
CA ARG A 99 7.82 6.73 -1.49
C ARG A 99 8.20 7.82 -0.49
N SER A 100 9.26 8.59 -0.78
CA SER A 100 9.72 9.74 0.00
C SER A 100 8.66 10.81 0.25
N ARG A 101 7.57 10.84 -0.55
CA ARG A 101 6.39 11.70 -0.33
C ARG A 101 5.57 11.31 0.91
N PHE A 102 5.75 10.10 1.43
CA PHE A 102 5.05 9.58 2.61
C PHE A 102 6.05 9.42 3.75
N ARG A 103 5.63 9.77 4.97
CA ARG A 103 6.43 9.54 6.17
C ARG A 103 6.45 8.04 6.48
N LEU A 104 7.63 7.46 6.64
CA LEU A 104 7.79 6.11 7.20
C LEU A 104 7.85 6.20 8.73
N GLN A 105 7.15 5.31 9.42
CA GLN A 105 7.20 5.19 10.88
C GLN A 105 7.35 3.71 11.27
N GLU A 106 8.55 3.15 11.16
CA GLU A 106 8.77 1.73 11.40
C GLU A 106 8.25 1.27 12.77
N ARG A 107 7.47 0.18 12.79
CA ARG A 107 7.03 -0.46 14.02
C ARG A 107 7.93 -1.65 14.33
N GLN A 108 8.26 -1.82 15.60
CA GLN A 108 8.83 -3.07 16.10
C GLN A 108 7.67 -3.97 16.54
N LEU A 109 7.47 -5.08 15.82
CA LEU A 109 6.40 -6.07 16.03
C LEU A 109 6.99 -7.46 16.23
#